data_AF-A0A2V7DGK9-F1
#
_entry.id   AF-A0A2V7DGK9-F1
#
_cell.length_a   1.000
_cell.length_b   1.000
_cell.length_c   1.000
_cell.angle_alpha   90.00
_cell.angle_beta   90.00
_cell.angle_gamma   90.00
#
_symmetry.space_group_name_H-M   'P 1'
#
loop_
_entity.id
_entity.type
_entity.pdbx_description
1 polymer ?
#
loop_
_entity_poly.entity_id
_entity_poly.type
_entity_poly.pdbx_seq_one_letter_code
_entity_poly.pdbx_strand_id
1 'polypeptide(L)'
;MRTLRKVLVWVLLVVVFLPLPAITQDAPKTFKPEEIDQLVAPIALHPDALVAQILMASTYPLEVVQAARLVKDNPNLKGDQLNEALKQQSWDDSVKSLVFFPQVLTMLNDKLDWLQKLGDAFLAQQQDVLASIQRLRARAQSAGQLKSTPEQKVIAEAATAAAPPAAPPQTNVVV
;
A
#
# COMPACT_ATOMS: atom_id res chain seq x y z
N MET A 1 -48.37 -51.34 -14.85
CA MET A 1 -48.14 -49.91 -14.48
C MET A 1 -48.39 -49.64 -12.98
N ARG A 2 -47.78 -50.40 -12.04
CA ARG A 2 -47.96 -50.16 -10.58
C ARG A 2 -46.66 -50.22 -9.75
N THR A 3 -45.54 -50.66 -10.33
CA THR A 3 -44.22 -50.68 -9.66
C THR A 3 -43.35 -49.48 -10.02
N LEU A 4 -43.64 -48.79 -11.13
CA LEU A 4 -42.82 -47.68 -11.64
C LEU A 4 -43.05 -46.35 -10.88
N ARG A 5 -44.15 -46.23 -10.12
CA ARG A 5 -44.46 -45.03 -9.32
C ARG A 5 -43.76 -44.98 -7.96
N LYS A 6 -43.20 -46.09 -7.47
CA LYS A 6 -42.59 -46.16 -6.13
C LYS A 6 -41.08 -45.86 -6.13
N VAL A 7 -40.39 -46.05 -7.25
CA VAL A 7 -38.96 -45.70 -7.39
C VAL A 7 -38.78 -44.18 -7.47
N LEU A 8 -39.74 -43.46 -8.04
CA LEU A 8 -39.68 -42.01 -8.19
C LEU A 8 -39.78 -41.25 -6.85
N VAL A 9 -40.45 -41.82 -5.83
CA VAL A 9 -40.56 -41.21 -4.50
C VAL A 9 -39.27 -41.39 -3.68
N TRP A 10 -38.47 -42.42 -3.97
CA TRP A 10 -37.22 -42.67 -3.24
C TRP A 10 -36.03 -41.87 -3.78
N VAL A 11 -36.05 -41.45 -5.04
CA VAL A 11 -35.01 -40.56 -5.59
C VAL A 11 -35.23 -39.10 -5.19
N LEU A 12 -36.48 -38.68 -4.95
CA LEU A 12 -36.80 -37.31 -4.54
C LEU A 12 -36.56 -37.05 -3.04
N LEU A 13 -36.41 -38.10 -2.23
CA LEU A 13 -36.08 -38.00 -0.80
C LEU A 13 -34.56 -37.93 -0.49
N VAL A 14 -33.69 -38.17 -1.48
CA VAL A 14 -32.23 -38.17 -1.28
C VAL A 14 -31.56 -36.86 -1.70
N VAL A 15 -32.24 -35.99 -2.45
CA VAL A 15 -31.66 -34.70 -2.92
C VAL A 15 -31.71 -33.59 -1.85
N VAL A 16 -32.48 -33.75 -0.77
CA VAL A 16 -32.62 -32.72 0.29
C VAL A 16 -31.48 -32.77 1.34
N PHE A 17 -30.64 -33.81 1.32
CA PHE A 17 -29.57 -34.03 2.30
C PHE A 17 -28.14 -33.88 1.74
N LEU A 18 -27.97 -33.11 0.65
CA LEU A 18 -26.64 -32.66 0.27
C LEU A 18 -26.24 -31.48 1.18
N PRO A 19 -25.21 -31.63 2.05
CA PRO A 19 -24.69 -30.49 2.79
C PRO A 19 -24.16 -29.49 1.77
N LEU A 20 -24.73 -28.28 1.75
CA LEU A 20 -24.12 -27.20 1.00
C LEU A 20 -22.69 -27.02 1.53
N PRO A 21 -21.68 -26.83 0.66
CA PRO A 21 -20.36 -26.43 1.13
C PRO A 21 -20.55 -25.11 1.88
N ALA A 22 -20.24 -25.12 3.18
CA ALA A 22 -20.19 -23.91 3.96
C ALA A 22 -19.12 -23.00 3.33
N ILE A 23 -19.55 -21.88 2.73
CA ILE A 23 -18.64 -20.82 2.34
C ILE A 23 -18.09 -20.28 3.66
N THR A 24 -16.88 -20.67 4.01
CA THR A 24 -16.15 -20.06 5.11
C THR A 24 -15.84 -18.64 4.71
N GLN A 25 -16.69 -17.70 5.12
CA GLN A 25 -16.32 -16.29 5.15
C GLN A 25 -15.24 -16.15 6.23
N ASP A 26 -13.99 -15.97 5.81
CA ASP A 26 -12.93 -15.58 6.72
C ASP A 26 -13.38 -14.32 7.44
N ALA A 27 -13.62 -14.43 8.75
CA ALA A 27 -14.01 -13.29 9.55
C ALA A 27 -12.92 -12.21 9.45
N PRO A 28 -13.27 -10.91 9.49
CA PRO A 28 -12.29 -9.83 9.43
C PRO A 28 -11.20 -10.06 10.47
N LYS A 29 -9.96 -10.26 10.02
CA LYS A 29 -8.84 -10.48 10.92
C LYS A 29 -8.57 -9.19 11.67
N THR A 30 -8.85 -9.18 12.97
CA THR A 30 -8.41 -8.10 13.87
C THR A 30 -6.96 -8.34 14.29
N PHE A 31 -6.13 -7.31 14.16
CA PHE A 31 -4.73 -7.27 14.54
C PHE A 31 -4.58 -6.63 15.92
N LYS A 32 -3.68 -7.19 16.73
CA LYS A 32 -3.30 -6.59 18.01
C LYS A 32 -2.45 -5.33 17.78
N PRO A 33 -2.45 -4.36 18.73
CA PRO A 33 -1.63 -3.16 18.60
C PRO A 33 -0.14 -3.44 18.33
N GLU A 34 0.44 -4.46 18.96
CA GLU A 34 1.83 -4.84 18.77
C GLU A 34 2.09 -5.46 17.39
N GLU A 35 1.10 -6.15 16.81
CA GLU A 35 1.19 -6.68 15.45
C GLU A 35 1.13 -5.55 14.43
N ILE A 36 0.27 -4.56 14.66
CA ILE A 36 0.20 -3.35 13.82
C ILE A 36 1.54 -2.61 13.87
N ASP A 37 2.14 -2.44 15.06
CA ASP A 37 3.47 -1.83 15.21
C ASP A 37 4.54 -2.54 14.39
N GLN A 38 4.53 -3.88 14.39
CA GLN A 38 5.46 -4.66 13.58
C GLN A 38 5.19 -4.52 12.08
N LEU A 39 3.92 -4.46 11.68
CA LEU A 39 3.53 -4.30 10.27
C LEU A 39 3.99 -2.95 9.72
N VAL A 40 3.80 -1.86 10.47
CA VAL A 40 4.12 -0.52 9.99
C VAL A 40 5.57 -0.10 10.24
N ALA A 41 6.30 -0.80 11.11
CA ALA A 41 7.69 -0.45 11.44
C ALA A 41 8.62 -0.23 10.22
N PRO A 42 8.59 -1.06 9.15
CA PRO A 42 9.42 -0.85 7.97
C PRO A 42 9.15 0.48 7.24
N ILE A 43 7.92 1.00 7.36
CA ILE A 43 7.48 2.19 6.63
C ILE A 43 7.32 3.43 7.52
N ALA A 44 7.36 3.26 8.84
CA ALA A 44 7.04 4.31 9.80
C ALA A 44 7.94 5.54 9.69
N LEU A 45 9.19 5.39 9.23
CA LEU A 45 10.14 6.50 9.09
C LEU A 45 10.17 7.13 7.69
N HIS A 46 9.34 6.65 6.75
CA HIS A 46 9.18 7.29 5.46
C HIS A 46 8.35 8.59 5.57
N PRO A 47 8.47 9.51 4.58
CA PRO A 47 7.61 10.70 4.49
C PRO A 47 6.12 10.34 4.46
N ASP A 48 5.27 11.17 5.05
CA ASP A 48 3.83 10.92 5.15
C ASP A 48 3.14 10.64 3.81
N ALA A 49 3.49 11.41 2.79
CA ALA A 49 2.93 11.23 1.45
C ALA A 49 3.26 9.83 0.88
N LEU A 50 4.48 9.34 1.10
CA LEU A 50 4.90 8.02 0.65
C LEU A 50 4.23 6.91 1.48
N VAL A 51 4.11 7.10 2.79
CA VAL A 51 3.39 6.14 3.66
C VAL A 51 1.93 6.01 3.23
N ALA A 52 1.25 7.12 2.93
CA ALA A 52 -0.12 7.09 2.44
C ALA A 52 -0.23 6.30 1.12
N GLN A 53 0.68 6.52 0.17
CA GLN A 53 0.73 5.75 -1.08
C GLN A 53 0.97 4.26 -0.83
N ILE A 54 1.87 3.89 0.09
CA ILE A 54 2.13 2.49 0.43
C ILE A 54 0.89 1.83 1.05
N LEU A 55 0.22 2.50 2.00
CA LEU A 55 -0.97 1.97 2.65
C LEU A 55 -2.12 1.78 1.66
N MET A 56 -2.36 2.77 0.79
CA MET A 56 -3.37 2.64 -0.26
C MET A 56 -3.00 1.53 -1.26
N ALA A 57 -1.76 1.48 -1.75
CA ALA A 57 -1.32 0.45 -2.69
C ALA A 57 -1.37 -0.96 -2.08
N SER A 58 -1.23 -1.09 -0.74
CA SER A 58 -1.30 -2.38 -0.05
C SER A 58 -2.66 -3.07 -0.15
N THR A 59 -3.72 -2.31 -0.49
CA THR A 59 -5.05 -2.88 -0.77
C THR A 59 -5.18 -3.41 -2.20
N TYR A 60 -4.13 -3.29 -3.03
CA TYR A 60 -4.09 -3.72 -4.44
C TYR A 60 -2.86 -4.60 -4.75
N PRO A 61 -2.66 -5.73 -4.05
CA PRO A 61 -1.42 -6.51 -4.14
C PRO A 61 -1.12 -7.04 -5.55
N LEU A 62 -2.14 -7.38 -6.33
CA LEU A 62 -1.96 -7.80 -7.72
C LEU A 62 -1.39 -6.68 -8.59
N GLU A 63 -1.89 -5.45 -8.43
CA GLU A 63 -1.44 -4.28 -9.19
C GLU A 63 0.01 -3.93 -8.83
N VAL A 64 0.38 -4.04 -7.55
CA VAL A 64 1.77 -3.88 -7.09
C VAL A 64 2.72 -4.85 -7.79
N VAL A 65 2.34 -6.13 -7.91
CA VAL A 65 3.16 -7.13 -8.63
C VAL A 65 3.25 -6.80 -10.13
N GLN A 66 2.15 -6.38 -10.74
CA GLN A 66 2.14 -5.98 -12.16
C GLN A 66 3.02 -4.75 -12.39
N ALA A 67 2.95 -3.76 -11.52
CA ALA A 67 3.79 -2.57 -11.54
C ALA A 67 5.27 -2.91 -11.38
N ALA A 68 5.62 -3.78 -10.41
CA ALA A 68 6.98 -4.23 -10.21
C ALA A 68 7.53 -4.97 -11.44
N ARG A 69 6.71 -5.79 -12.09
CA ARG A 69 7.06 -6.48 -13.33
C ARG A 69 7.24 -5.50 -14.50
N LEU A 70 6.35 -4.53 -14.66
CA LEU A 70 6.46 -3.50 -15.70
C LEU A 70 7.81 -2.79 -15.64
N VAL A 71 8.23 -2.34 -14.45
CA VAL A 71 9.52 -1.66 -14.26
C VAL A 71 10.70 -2.58 -14.51
N LYS A 72 10.62 -3.83 -14.02
CA LYS A 72 11.68 -4.82 -14.18
C LYS A 72 11.91 -5.20 -15.65
N ASP A 73 10.83 -5.40 -16.40
CA ASP A 73 10.89 -5.83 -17.80
C ASP A 73 11.25 -4.67 -18.74
N ASN A 74 11.11 -3.42 -18.28
CA ASN A 74 11.35 -2.22 -19.08
C ASN A 74 12.32 -1.25 -18.39
N PRO A 75 13.61 -1.60 -18.21
CA PRO A 75 14.59 -0.78 -17.48
C PRO A 75 14.85 0.60 -18.12
N ASN A 76 14.49 0.76 -19.40
CA ASN A 76 14.64 2.00 -20.16
C ASN A 76 13.36 2.86 -20.18
N LEU A 77 12.25 2.37 -19.63
CA LEU A 77 10.97 3.09 -19.61
C LEU A 77 11.00 4.19 -18.55
N LYS A 78 11.13 5.44 -18.99
CA LYS A 78 11.32 6.62 -18.12
C LYS A 78 10.61 7.84 -18.69
N GLY A 79 10.48 8.88 -17.86
CA GLY A 79 9.92 10.18 -18.26
C GLY A 79 8.52 10.05 -18.87
N ASP A 80 8.27 10.74 -19.96
CA ASP A 80 6.95 10.76 -20.61
C ASP A 80 6.49 9.39 -21.09
N GLN A 81 7.42 8.54 -21.54
CA GLN A 81 7.06 7.17 -21.98
C GLN A 81 6.51 6.34 -20.82
N LEU A 82 7.10 6.49 -19.63
CA LEU A 82 6.60 5.85 -18.42
C LEU A 82 5.22 6.41 -18.04
N ASN A 83 5.04 7.73 -18.10
CA ASN A 83 3.75 8.36 -17.82
C ASN A 83 2.65 7.84 -18.76
N GLU A 84 2.92 7.74 -20.06
CA GLU A 84 1.97 7.18 -21.04
C GLU A 84 1.67 5.69 -20.76
N ALA A 85 2.69 4.90 -20.42
CA ALA A 85 2.49 3.49 -20.06
C ALA A 85 1.59 3.33 -18.82
N LEU A 86 1.77 4.20 -17.81
CA LEU A 86 0.97 4.20 -16.58
C LEU A 86 -0.49 4.63 -16.83
N LYS A 87 -0.74 5.55 -17.77
CA LYS A 87 -2.11 5.96 -18.17
C LYS A 87 -2.93 4.80 -18.75
N GLN A 88 -2.26 3.83 -19.38
CA GLN A 88 -2.92 2.64 -19.93
C GLN A 88 -3.26 1.59 -18.85
N GLN A 89 -2.75 1.75 -17.64
CA GLN A 89 -3.04 0.83 -16.54
C GLN A 89 -4.30 1.26 -15.79
N SER A 90 -5.17 0.30 -15.50
CA SER A 90 -6.36 0.53 -14.67
C SER A 90 -6.06 0.59 -13.17
N TRP A 91 -4.77 0.59 -12.79
CA TRP A 91 -4.34 0.59 -11.40
C TRP A 91 -4.75 1.85 -10.65
N ASP A 92 -4.84 1.73 -9.33
CA ASP A 92 -5.00 2.88 -8.45
C ASP A 92 -3.81 3.86 -8.56
N ASP A 93 -4.07 5.14 -8.37
CA ASP A 93 -3.05 6.19 -8.49
C ASP A 93 -1.92 6.01 -7.45
N SER A 94 -2.21 5.40 -6.30
CA SER A 94 -1.18 5.03 -5.32
C SER A 94 -0.18 4.03 -5.91
N VAL A 95 -0.66 2.99 -6.60
CA VAL A 95 0.20 1.97 -7.24
C VAL A 95 1.01 2.60 -8.38
N LYS A 96 0.38 3.43 -9.22
CA LYS A 96 1.07 4.16 -10.30
C LYS A 96 2.18 5.06 -9.74
N SER A 97 1.94 5.72 -8.62
CA SER A 97 2.93 6.59 -7.96
C SER A 97 4.15 5.81 -7.46
N LEU A 98 3.95 4.57 -6.98
CA LEU A 98 5.03 3.74 -6.45
C LEU A 98 6.05 3.29 -7.51
N VAL A 99 5.70 3.36 -8.81
CA VAL A 99 6.64 3.09 -9.91
C VAL A 99 7.82 4.06 -9.93
N PHE A 100 7.64 5.28 -9.39
CA PHE A 100 8.72 6.25 -9.22
C PHE A 100 9.59 5.99 -7.98
N PHE A 101 9.22 5.02 -7.15
CA PHE A 101 9.94 4.60 -5.94
C PHE A 101 10.36 3.14 -6.04
N PRO A 102 11.32 2.79 -6.93
CA PRO A 102 11.63 1.41 -7.28
C PRO A 102 12.02 0.55 -6.07
N GLN A 103 12.74 1.10 -5.10
CA GLN A 103 13.10 0.36 -3.87
C GLN A 103 11.88 -0.04 -3.04
N VAL A 104 10.88 0.84 -2.92
CA VAL A 104 9.63 0.58 -2.19
C VAL A 104 8.80 -0.44 -2.96
N LEU A 105 8.66 -0.24 -4.28
CA LEU A 105 7.92 -1.16 -5.14
C LEU A 105 8.51 -2.57 -5.10
N THR A 106 9.85 -2.71 -5.15
CA THR A 106 10.53 -3.99 -4.96
C THR A 106 10.27 -4.59 -3.60
N MET A 107 10.34 -3.81 -2.50
CA MET A 107 10.05 -4.31 -1.17
C MET A 107 8.62 -4.86 -1.07
N LEU A 108 7.63 -4.16 -1.62
CA LEU A 108 6.23 -4.60 -1.60
C LEU A 108 6.05 -5.88 -2.43
N ASN A 109 6.67 -5.96 -3.61
CA ASN A 109 6.65 -7.15 -4.47
C ASN A 109 7.34 -8.37 -3.83
N ASP A 110 8.45 -8.17 -3.14
CA ASP A 110 9.24 -9.28 -2.58
C ASP A 110 8.65 -9.79 -1.26
N LYS A 111 7.80 -9.00 -0.60
CA LYS A 111 7.19 -9.31 0.69
C LYS A 111 5.66 -9.40 0.60
N LEU A 112 5.15 -10.25 -0.29
CA LEU A 112 3.71 -10.37 -0.57
C LEU A 112 2.86 -10.70 0.67
N ASP A 113 3.33 -11.59 1.54
CA ASP A 113 2.62 -11.90 2.80
C ASP A 113 2.50 -10.68 3.72
N TRP A 114 3.53 -9.83 3.75
CA TRP A 114 3.52 -8.59 4.53
C TRP A 114 2.65 -7.53 3.85
N LEU A 115 2.75 -7.39 2.53
CA LEU A 115 1.91 -6.49 1.72
C LEU A 115 0.43 -6.78 1.96
N GLN A 116 0.04 -8.05 1.90
CA GLN A 116 -1.34 -8.47 2.15
C GLN A 116 -1.78 -8.14 3.57
N LYS A 117 -0.98 -8.51 4.60
CA LYS A 117 -1.31 -8.19 6.00
C LYS A 117 -1.39 -6.69 6.27
N LEU A 118 -0.55 -5.90 5.62
CA LEU A 118 -0.59 -4.44 5.72
C LEU A 118 -1.90 -3.89 5.14
N GLY A 119 -2.32 -4.38 3.97
CA GLY A 119 -3.60 -4.04 3.36
C GLY A 119 -4.79 -4.46 4.22
N ASP A 120 -4.78 -5.70 4.71
CA ASP A 120 -5.82 -6.22 5.59
C ASP A 120 -5.95 -5.38 6.87
N ALA A 121 -4.81 -5.04 7.50
CA ALA A 121 -4.78 -4.21 8.70
C ALA A 121 -5.26 -2.78 8.42
N PHE A 122 -4.89 -2.20 7.27
CA PHE A 122 -5.31 -0.86 6.89
C PHE A 122 -6.81 -0.79 6.60
N LEU A 123 -7.38 -1.79 5.93
CA LEU A 123 -8.82 -1.90 5.66
C LEU A 123 -9.62 -2.14 6.94
N ALA A 124 -9.13 -2.99 7.85
CA ALA A 124 -9.84 -3.34 9.07
C ALA A 124 -9.70 -2.29 10.19
N GLN A 125 -8.51 -1.69 10.32
CA GLN A 125 -8.10 -0.88 11.48
C GLN A 125 -7.29 0.36 11.07
N GLN A 126 -7.79 1.11 10.09
CA GLN A 126 -7.14 2.32 9.57
C GLN A 126 -6.64 3.28 10.67
N GLN A 127 -7.48 3.56 11.68
CA GLN A 127 -7.13 4.48 12.78
C GLN A 127 -5.95 3.96 13.61
N ASP A 128 -5.94 2.67 13.94
CA ASP A 128 -4.87 2.05 14.74
C ASP A 128 -3.55 2.00 13.95
N VAL A 129 -3.62 1.73 12.64
CA VAL A 129 -2.48 1.74 11.72
C VAL A 129 -1.83 3.12 11.67
N LEU A 130 -2.61 4.17 11.46
CA LEU A 130 -2.10 5.54 11.44
C LEU A 130 -1.55 5.98 12.81
N ALA A 131 -2.23 5.61 13.90
CA ALA A 131 -1.76 5.90 15.25
C ALA A 131 -0.43 5.18 15.55
N SER A 132 -0.27 3.94 15.12
CA SER A 132 0.97 3.17 15.27
C SER A 132 2.15 3.83 14.57
N ILE A 133 1.97 4.27 13.32
CA ILE A 133 2.99 5.00 12.56
C ILE A 133 3.46 6.24 13.33
N GLN A 134 2.53 7.04 13.85
CA GLN A 134 2.87 8.25 14.59
C GLN A 134 3.58 7.94 15.92
N ARG A 135 3.15 6.90 16.65
CA ARG A 135 3.85 6.47 17.88
C ARG A 135 5.28 6.04 17.60
N LEU A 136 5.53 5.29 16.53
CA LEU A 136 6.87 4.83 16.16
C LEU A 136 7.78 6.01 15.77
N ARG A 137 7.25 7.01 15.07
CA ARG A 137 7.99 8.23 14.77
C ARG A 137 8.33 9.04 16.01
N ALA A 138 7.38 9.23 16.92
CA ALA A 138 7.63 9.91 18.18
C ALA A 138 8.73 9.20 19.00
N ARG A 139 8.72 7.85 19.00
CA ARG A 139 9.78 7.03 19.62
C ARG A 139 11.14 7.21 18.93
N ALA A 140 11.18 7.24 17.60
CA ALA A 140 12.43 7.44 16.87
C ALA A 140 13.01 8.85 17.10
N GLN A 141 12.16 9.88 17.16
CA GLN A 141 12.57 11.24 17.48
C GLN A 141 13.11 11.34 18.91
N SER A 142 12.42 10.77 19.90
CA SER A 142 12.90 10.79 21.29
C SER A 142 14.20 10.00 21.46
N ALA A 143 14.38 8.90 20.74
CA ALA A 143 15.64 8.15 20.72
C ALA A 143 16.79 8.97 20.09
N GLY A 144 16.49 9.80 19.08
CA GLY A 144 17.45 10.73 18.46
C GLY A 144 17.76 11.99 19.28
N GLN A 145 16.85 12.40 20.17
CA GLN A 145 17.04 13.56 21.06
C GLN A 145 17.85 13.26 22.33
N LEU A 146 18.23 12.00 22.58
CA LEU A 146 18.99 11.61 23.77
C LEU A 146 20.51 11.85 23.67
N LYS A 147 21.03 12.39 22.55
CA LYS A 147 22.43 12.83 22.41
C LYS A 147 22.58 14.00 21.44
N SER A 148 22.15 15.21 21.80
CA SER A 148 22.62 16.42 21.12
C SER A 148 24.05 16.72 21.54
N THR A 149 25.04 16.35 20.72
CA THR A 149 26.39 16.95 20.78
C THR A 149 26.48 18.12 19.78
N PRO A 150 27.30 19.17 20.07
CA PRO A 150 27.33 20.42 19.31
C PRO A 150 27.63 20.31 17.80
N GLU A 151 28.14 19.17 17.34
CA GLU A 151 28.49 18.93 15.94
C GLU A 151 27.28 18.70 15.03
N GLN A 152 26.09 18.45 15.60
CA GLN A 152 24.88 18.15 14.83
C GLN A 152 24.14 19.39 14.30
N LYS A 153 24.66 20.61 14.55
CA LYS A 153 24.11 21.86 14.01
C LYS A 153 24.57 22.16 12.58
N VAL A 154 25.61 21.48 12.07
CA VAL A 154 26.23 21.86 10.78
C VAL A 154 25.64 21.11 9.57
N ILE A 155 24.98 19.96 9.76
CA ILE A 155 24.45 19.15 8.64
C ILE A 155 23.02 19.56 8.25
N ALA A 156 22.27 20.22 9.15
CA ALA A 156 20.92 20.71 8.85
C ALA A 156 20.91 21.93 7.89
N GLU A 157 22.03 22.64 7.74
CA GLU A 157 22.15 23.84 6.89
C GLU A 157 22.75 23.55 5.49
N ALA A 158 23.22 22.32 5.21
CA ALA A 158 23.87 21.99 3.94
C ALA A 158 22.94 21.34 2.88
N ALA A 159 21.62 21.35 3.09
CA ALA A 159 20.64 20.87 2.12
C ALA A 159 19.87 22.00 1.40
N THR A 160 20.30 23.26 1.54
CA THR A 160 19.81 24.40 0.75
C THR A 160 20.78 24.73 -0.40
N ALA A 161 20.75 23.91 -1.45
CA ALA A 161 21.15 24.25 -2.82
C ALA A 161 20.50 23.20 -3.75
N ALA A 162 19.70 23.48 -4.78
CA ALA A 162 19.34 24.66 -5.57
C ALA A 162 17.87 24.47 -6.06
N ALA A 163 17.08 25.43 -6.54
CA ALA A 163 17.31 26.49 -7.54
C ALA A 163 16.10 27.47 -7.54
N PRO A 164 16.14 28.61 -8.27
CA PRO A 164 15.44 29.85 -7.95
C PRO A 164 13.93 29.87 -8.27
N PRO A 165 13.14 30.74 -7.61
CA PRO A 165 11.74 30.92 -7.94
C PRO A 165 11.59 31.63 -9.29
N ALA A 166 10.85 31.01 -10.21
CA ALA A 166 10.37 31.64 -11.43
C ALA A 166 9.50 32.86 -11.07
N ALA A 167 9.87 34.02 -11.60
CA ALA A 167 9.13 35.27 -11.45
C ALA A 167 7.78 35.21 -12.22
N PRO A 168 6.67 35.72 -11.67
CA PRO A 168 5.49 36.03 -12.47
C PRO A 168 5.72 37.32 -13.29
N PRO A 169 5.23 37.43 -14.53
CA PRO A 169 5.36 38.65 -15.32
C PRO A 169 4.55 39.80 -14.69
N GLN A 170 5.24 40.88 -14.32
CA GLN A 170 4.63 42.15 -13.97
C GLN A 170 4.39 42.96 -15.24
N THR A 171 3.13 43.16 -15.61
CA THR A 171 2.75 44.13 -16.64
C THR A 171 2.54 45.49 -15.96
N ASN A 172 3.57 46.33 -16.01
CA ASN A 172 3.45 47.76 -15.72
C ASN A 172 3.20 48.49 -17.05
N VAL A 173 2.01 49.05 -17.24
CA VAL A 173 1.76 50.07 -18.27
C VAL A 173 1.82 51.42 -17.58
N VAL A 174 2.86 52.18 -17.92
CA VAL A 174 2.95 53.62 -17.67
C VAL A 174 2.98 54.29 -19.03
N VAL A 175 1.91 55.02 -19.36
CA VAL A 175 1.92 56.37 -19.99
C VAL A 175 0.69 57.10 -19.48
#